data_AF-A0A1T4QEV5-F1
#
_entry.id   AF-A0A1T4QEV5-F1
#
_cell.length_a   1.000
_cell.length_b   1.000
_cell.length_c   1.000
_cell.angle_alpha   90.00
_cell.angle_beta   90.00
_cell.angle_gamma   90.00
#
_symmetry.space_group_name_H-M   'P 1'
#
loop_
_entity.id
_entity.type
_entity.pdbx_description
1 polymer ?
#
loop_
_entity_poly.entity_id
_entity_poly.type
_entity_poly.pdbx_seq_one_letter_code
_entity_poly.pdbx_strand_id
1 'polypeptide(L)'
;MRDSLFPSDDKLPTWLHTTLLLLIVSPFSLFPLWWGMSALVSGHLEPVSGPEPGQYFFGPTALNGTAARLAGVAFIVLGAAFASIAVSFSRFTKDNSVLKLLPWVLLAGFVALSFYIHSQTGAFIAAPPASMP
;
A
#
# COMPACT_ATOMS: atom_id res chain seq x y z
N MET A 1 18.56 -37.92 -8.50
CA MET A 1 17.96 -36.59 -8.27
C MET A 1 16.75 -36.52 -9.19
N ARG A 2 15.54 -36.33 -8.65
CA ARG A 2 14.33 -36.20 -9.49
C ARG A 2 14.38 -34.84 -10.17
N ASP A 3 14.27 -34.81 -11.49
CA ASP A 3 14.05 -33.56 -12.22
C ASP A 3 12.73 -32.96 -11.73
N SER A 4 12.80 -31.72 -11.25
CA SER A 4 11.64 -30.95 -10.82
C SER A 4 10.64 -30.87 -11.97
N LEU A 5 9.39 -31.29 -11.71
CA LEU A 5 8.25 -31.16 -12.63
C LEU A 5 7.95 -29.69 -12.97
N PHE A 6 8.37 -28.76 -12.11
CA PHE A 6 8.29 -27.34 -12.37
C PHE A 6 9.60 -26.85 -12.99
N PRO A 7 9.56 -26.17 -14.15
CA PRO A 7 10.76 -25.62 -14.77
C PRO A 7 11.46 -24.67 -13.78
N SER A 8 12.79 -24.82 -13.65
CA SER A 8 13.62 -23.92 -12.82
C SER A 8 13.38 -22.47 -13.24
N ASP A 9 13.19 -21.58 -12.27
CA ASP A 9 12.93 -20.15 -12.45
C ASP A 9 13.99 -19.46 -13.34
N ASP A 10 15.22 -20.00 -13.34
CA ASP A 10 16.32 -19.57 -14.21
C ASP A 10 16.03 -19.74 -15.72
N LYS A 11 15.05 -20.56 -16.10
CA LYS A 11 14.67 -20.78 -17.52
C LYS A 11 13.64 -19.78 -18.05
N LEU A 12 13.03 -18.97 -17.19
CA LEU A 12 12.07 -17.96 -17.63
C LEU A 12 12.76 -16.79 -18.34
N PRO A 13 12.26 -16.35 -19.52
CA PRO A 13 12.71 -15.13 -20.16
C PRO A 13 12.51 -13.91 -19.24
N THR A 14 13.49 -13.01 -19.19
CA THR A 14 13.44 -11.81 -18.32
C THR A 14 12.18 -10.98 -18.52
N TRP A 15 11.70 -10.85 -19.77
CA TRP A 15 10.48 -10.10 -20.06
C TRP A 15 9.23 -10.77 -19.45
N LEU A 16 9.12 -12.10 -19.52
CA LEU A 16 7.97 -12.83 -18.99
C LEU A 16 7.93 -12.79 -17.46
N HIS A 17 9.10 -12.95 -16.84
CA HIS A 17 9.26 -12.83 -15.39
C HIS A 17 8.85 -11.41 -14.90
N THR A 18 9.33 -10.36 -15.56
CA THR A 18 8.97 -8.97 -15.21
C THR A 18 7.47 -8.69 -15.44
N THR A 19 6.89 -9.19 -16.53
CA THR A 19 5.45 -9.02 -16.80
C THR A 19 4.60 -9.71 -15.75
N LEU A 20 4.95 -10.94 -15.33
CA LEU A 20 4.24 -11.66 -14.27
C LEU A 20 4.33 -10.92 -12.93
N LEU A 21 5.51 -10.40 -12.58
CA LEU A 21 5.68 -9.56 -11.38
C LEU A 21 4.80 -8.31 -11.42
N LEU A 22 4.80 -7.58 -12.53
CA LEU A 22 3.97 -6.39 -12.69
C LEU A 22 2.48 -6.74 -12.63
N LEU A 23 2.06 -7.84 -13.26
CA LEU A 23 0.67 -8.28 -13.23
C LEU A 23 0.20 -8.58 -11.81
N ILE A 24 1.00 -9.32 -11.04
CA ILE A 24 0.68 -9.69 -9.65
C ILE A 24 0.62 -8.46 -8.75
N VAL A 25 1.55 -7.52 -8.91
CA VAL A 25 1.65 -6.32 -8.06
C VAL A 25 0.65 -5.24 -8.46
N SER A 26 0.25 -5.19 -9.73
CA SER A 26 -0.63 -4.14 -10.27
C SER A 26 -1.95 -3.95 -9.50
N PRO A 27 -2.75 -4.96 -9.14
CA PRO A 27 -3.98 -4.72 -8.39
C PRO A 27 -3.72 -4.11 -7.01
N PHE A 28 -2.62 -4.48 -6.35
CA PHE A 28 -2.26 -3.96 -5.02
C PHE A 28 -1.62 -2.57 -5.08
N SER A 29 -1.01 -2.19 -6.19
CA SER A 29 -0.40 -0.87 -6.36
C SER A 29 -1.37 0.15 -6.95
N LEU A 30 -2.10 -0.22 -8.00
CA LEU A 30 -3.00 0.68 -8.72
C LEU A 30 -4.19 1.10 -7.88
N PHE A 31 -4.74 0.19 -7.07
CA PHE A 31 -5.87 0.52 -6.20
C PHE A 31 -5.53 1.65 -5.21
N PRO A 32 -4.51 1.53 -4.34
CA PRO A 32 -4.16 2.63 -3.44
C PRO A 32 -3.65 3.87 -4.19
N LEU A 33 -2.94 3.74 -5.32
CA LEU A 33 -2.54 4.92 -6.12
C LEU A 33 -3.74 5.72 -6.64
N TRP A 34 -4.78 5.04 -7.12
CA TRP A 34 -6.00 5.67 -7.61
C TRP A 34 -6.70 6.47 -6.51
N TRP A 35 -6.93 5.85 -5.35
CA TRP A 35 -7.54 6.51 -4.21
C TRP A 35 -6.68 7.64 -3.65
N GLY A 36 -5.36 7.44 -3.59
CA GLY A 36 -4.42 8.44 -3.10
C GLY A 36 -4.35 9.68 -3.99
N MET A 37 -4.30 9.48 -5.30
CA MET A 37 -4.35 10.57 -6.29
C MET A 37 -5.69 11.31 -6.24
N SER A 38 -6.81 10.58 -6.15
CA SER A 38 -8.14 11.17 -6.01
C SER A 38 -8.22 12.08 -4.78
N ALA A 39 -7.79 11.59 -3.60
CA ALA A 39 -7.81 12.34 -2.35
C ALA A 39 -6.89 13.57 -2.34
N LEU A 40 -5.75 13.51 -3.04
CA LEU A 40 -4.88 14.67 -3.23
C LEU A 40 -5.56 15.79 -4.03
N VAL A 41 -6.24 15.43 -5.12
CA VAL A 41 -6.88 16.38 -6.03
C VAL A 41 -8.17 16.92 -5.44
N SER A 42 -9.04 16.05 -4.93
CA SER A 42 -10.34 16.42 -4.37
C SER A 42 -10.21 17.08 -2.99
N GLY A 43 -9.14 16.78 -2.24
CA GLY A 43 -9.07 17.14 -0.82
C GLY A 43 -10.15 16.44 0.02
N HIS A 44 -10.72 15.36 -0.49
CA HIS A 44 -11.78 14.58 0.14
C HIS A 44 -11.48 13.09 -0.02
N LEU A 45 -11.51 12.36 1.08
CA LEU A 45 -11.34 10.92 1.08
C LEU A 45 -12.54 10.31 1.81
N GLU A 46 -13.39 9.63 1.04
CA GLU A 46 -14.46 8.82 1.62
C GLU A 46 -13.88 7.64 2.40
N PRO A 47 -14.55 7.19 3.48
CA PRO A 47 -14.14 6.00 4.20
C PRO A 47 -14.13 4.82 3.23
N VAL A 48 -12.96 4.19 3.07
CA VAL A 48 -12.79 3.06 2.15
C VAL A 48 -13.66 1.92 2.65
N SER A 49 -14.77 1.69 1.95
CA SER A 49 -15.73 0.64 2.24
C SER A 49 -15.13 -0.71 1.80
N GLY A 50 -14.69 -1.51 2.77
CA GLY A 50 -14.06 -2.81 2.55
C GLY A 50 -13.90 -3.59 3.87
N PRO A 51 -13.50 -4.87 3.83
CA PRO A 51 -13.47 -5.75 5.01
C PRO A 51 -12.32 -5.39 5.97
N GLU A 52 -12.47 -4.29 6.72
CA GLU A 52 -11.71 -3.81 7.89
C GLU A 52 -10.34 -3.08 7.74
N PRO A 53 -9.39 -3.31 6.80
CA PRO A 53 -8.10 -2.62 6.87
C PRO A 53 -8.20 -1.14 6.46
N GLY A 54 -9.10 -0.78 5.53
CA GLY A 54 -9.27 0.62 5.12
C GLY A 54 -9.82 1.52 6.24
N GLN A 55 -10.76 0.98 7.04
CA GLN A 55 -11.29 1.64 8.24
C GLN A 55 -10.28 1.65 9.39
N TYR A 56 -9.40 0.64 9.47
CA TYR A 56 -8.36 0.57 10.51
C TYR A 56 -7.37 1.74 10.45
N PHE A 57 -6.96 2.18 9.25
CA PHE A 57 -5.93 3.21 9.12
C PHE A 57 -6.46 4.65 9.21
N PHE A 58 -7.62 4.92 8.63
CA PHE A 58 -8.15 6.29 8.51
C PHE A 58 -9.46 6.54 9.26
N GLY A 59 -10.01 5.50 9.90
CA GLY A 59 -11.25 5.57 10.66
C GLY A 59 -12.51 5.45 9.79
N PRO A 60 -13.70 5.42 10.42
CA PRO A 60 -14.98 5.30 9.73
C PRO A 60 -15.49 6.63 9.15
N THR A 61 -14.82 7.74 9.42
CA THR A 61 -15.25 9.09 9.00
C THR A 61 -14.54 9.55 7.74
N ALA A 62 -15.25 10.29 6.89
CA ALA A 62 -14.64 10.91 5.72
C ALA A 62 -13.60 11.95 6.16
N LEU A 63 -12.42 11.89 5.57
CA LEU A 63 -11.37 12.88 5.79
C LEU A 63 -11.56 14.04 4.80
N ASN A 64 -11.35 15.26 5.30
CA ASN A 64 -11.49 16.49 4.52
C ASN A 64 -10.23 17.36 4.61
N GLY A 65 -9.96 18.12 3.56
CA GLY A 65 -8.91 19.14 3.52
C GLY A 65 -7.50 18.55 3.61
N THR A 66 -6.71 19.06 4.56
CA THR A 66 -5.29 18.66 4.75
C THR A 66 -5.14 17.21 5.18
N ALA A 67 -6.03 16.70 6.04
CA ALA A 67 -6.01 15.31 6.47
C ALA A 67 -6.29 14.34 5.31
N ALA A 68 -7.22 14.70 4.42
CA ALA A 68 -7.52 13.92 3.21
C ALA A 68 -6.31 13.87 2.26
N ARG A 69 -5.61 15.00 2.07
CA ARG A 69 -4.41 15.06 1.25
C ARG A 69 -3.28 14.22 1.84
N LEU A 70 -3.07 14.27 3.16
CA LEU A 70 -2.07 13.45 3.85
C LEU A 70 -2.39 11.95 3.74
N ALA A 71 -3.66 11.58 3.91
CA ALA A 71 -4.10 10.20 3.68
C ALA A 71 -3.90 9.78 2.22
N GLY A 72 -4.10 10.71 1.28
CA GLY A 72 -3.77 10.51 -0.13
C GLY A 72 -2.28 10.23 -0.37
N VAL A 73 -1.39 10.99 0.27
CA VAL A 73 0.07 10.72 0.25
C VAL A 73 0.39 9.36 0.85
N ALA A 74 -0.23 8.99 1.97
CA ALA A 74 -0.04 7.68 2.58
C ALA A 74 -0.43 6.55 1.60
N PHE A 75 -1.58 6.65 0.94
CA PHE A 75 -1.99 5.68 -0.08
C PHE A 75 -1.03 5.64 -1.28
N ILE A 76 -0.47 6.77 -1.72
CA ILE A 76 0.54 6.78 -2.78
C ILE A 76 1.81 6.07 -2.32
N VAL A 77 2.26 6.31 -1.08
CA VAL A 77 3.42 5.62 -0.48
C VAL A 77 3.17 4.12 -0.38
N LEU A 78 1.95 3.70 -0.01
CA LEU A 78 1.56 2.28 0.02
C LEU A 78 1.58 1.66 -1.37
N GLY A 79 1.00 2.34 -2.36
CA GLY A 79 1.02 1.88 -3.75
C GLY A 79 2.44 1.80 -4.32
N ALA A 80 3.30 2.74 -3.96
CA ALA A 80 4.73 2.71 -4.28
C ALA A 80 5.47 1.58 -3.54
N ALA A 81 5.11 1.28 -2.29
CA ALA A 81 5.65 0.14 -1.54
C ALA A 81 5.36 -1.16 -2.28
N PHE A 82 4.11 -1.37 -2.70
CA PHE A 82 3.74 -2.53 -3.52
C PHE A 82 4.51 -2.56 -4.84
N ALA A 83 4.57 -1.46 -5.59
CA ALA A 83 5.34 -1.38 -6.83
C ALA A 83 6.83 -1.71 -6.63
N SER A 84 7.41 -1.29 -5.52
CA SER A 84 8.81 -1.56 -5.19
C SER A 84 9.07 -3.05 -4.91
N ILE A 85 8.06 -3.84 -4.50
CA ILE A 85 8.20 -5.30 -4.40
C ILE A 85 8.53 -5.88 -5.77
N ALA A 86 7.84 -5.44 -6.84
CA ALA A 86 8.14 -5.88 -8.20
C ALA A 86 9.59 -5.57 -8.59
N VAL A 87 10.11 -4.42 -8.16
CA VAL A 87 11.50 -4.01 -8.39
C VAL A 87 12.46 -4.88 -7.57
N SER A 88 12.21 -5.11 -6.28
CA SER A 88 13.06 -5.92 -5.40
C SER A 88 13.22 -7.36 -5.87
N PHE A 89 12.16 -7.95 -6.44
CA PHE A 89 12.18 -9.30 -7.00
C PHE A 89 12.59 -9.33 -8.48
N SER A 90 12.76 -8.16 -9.13
CA SER A 90 13.23 -8.13 -10.51
C SER A 90 14.69 -8.57 -10.61
N ARG A 91 15.03 -9.17 -11.76
CA ARG A 91 16.41 -9.60 -12.06
C ARG A 91 17.41 -8.44 -12.11
N PHE A 92 16.93 -7.19 -12.23
CA PHE A 92 17.78 -5.99 -12.23
C PHE A 92 18.37 -5.66 -10.86
N THR A 93 17.88 -6.30 -9.79
CA THR A 93 18.16 -5.92 -8.40
C THR A 93 19.01 -6.96 -7.66
N LYS A 94 19.52 -7.96 -8.38
CA LYS A 94 20.23 -9.13 -7.82
C LYS A 94 21.37 -8.70 -6.87
N ASP A 95 22.07 -7.62 -7.22
CA ASP A 95 23.28 -7.14 -6.52
C ASP A 95 23.06 -5.89 -5.64
N ASN A 96 21.86 -5.29 -5.62
CA ASN A 96 21.62 -4.05 -4.88
C ASN A 96 20.74 -4.26 -3.65
N SER A 97 21.39 -4.40 -2.49
CA SER A 97 20.73 -4.57 -1.19
C SER A 97 19.88 -3.38 -0.75
N VAL A 98 20.17 -2.17 -1.24
CA VAL A 98 19.39 -0.96 -0.91
C VAL A 98 17.99 -1.03 -1.54
N LEU A 99 17.93 -1.45 -2.80
CA LEU A 99 16.65 -1.61 -3.50
C LEU A 99 15.80 -2.73 -2.88
N LYS A 100 16.42 -3.78 -2.30
CA LYS A 100 15.71 -4.83 -1.55
C LYS A 100 15.06 -4.31 -0.26
N LEU A 101 15.62 -3.26 0.34
CA LEU A 101 15.07 -2.62 1.55
C LEU A 101 13.98 -1.59 1.23
N LEU A 102 13.91 -1.10 -0.01
CA LEU A 102 12.96 -0.05 -0.41
C LEU A 102 11.49 -0.35 -0.06
N PRO A 103 10.94 -1.57 -0.26
CA PRO A 103 9.57 -1.88 0.12
C PRO A 103 9.32 -1.73 1.62
N TRP A 104 10.31 -2.12 2.42
CA TRP A 104 10.22 -2.05 3.88
C TRP A 104 10.27 -0.61 4.38
N VAL A 105 11.12 0.23 3.79
CA VAL A 105 11.20 1.65 4.12
C VAL A 105 9.90 2.37 3.76
N LEU A 106 9.34 2.10 2.58
CA LEU A 106 8.08 2.69 2.14
C LEU A 106 6.91 2.22 3.02
N LEU A 107 6.89 0.95 3.40
CA LEU A 107 5.86 0.41 4.30
C LEU A 107 5.96 1.01 5.70
N ALA A 108 7.16 1.19 6.25
CA ALA A 108 7.38 1.90 7.50
C ALA A 108 6.92 3.37 7.40
N GLY A 109 7.18 4.04 6.26
CA GLY A 109 6.69 5.38 5.98
C GLY A 109 5.16 5.46 5.94
N PHE A 110 4.50 4.50 5.30
CA PHE A 110 3.04 4.41 5.29
C PHE A 110 2.46 4.26 6.71
N VAL A 111 3.04 3.36 7.52
CA VAL A 111 2.62 3.16 8.91
C VAL A 111 2.80 4.45 9.73
N ALA A 112 3.96 5.09 9.63
CA ALA A 112 4.25 6.34 10.33
C ALA A 112 3.29 7.48 9.92
N LEU A 113 3.00 7.63 8.62
CA LEU A 113 2.03 8.60 8.11
C LEU A 113 0.62 8.30 8.62
N SER A 114 0.23 7.03 8.65
CA SER A 114 -1.08 6.60 9.17
C SER A 114 -1.22 6.97 10.65
N PHE A 115 -0.21 6.68 11.47
CA PHE A 115 -0.19 7.08 12.88
C PHE A 115 -0.22 8.60 13.06
N TYR A 116 0.53 9.34 12.24
CA TYR A 116 0.52 10.79 12.28
C TYR A 116 -0.86 11.36 11.97
N ILE A 117 -1.51 10.92 10.89
CA ILE A 117 -2.86 11.36 10.50
C ILE A 117 -3.85 11.01 11.61
N HIS A 118 -3.75 9.82 12.18
CA HIS A 118 -4.60 9.38 13.28
C HIS A 118 -4.41 10.24 14.55
N SER A 119 -3.18 10.63 14.88
CA SER A 119 -2.91 11.54 16.00
C SER A 119 -3.49 12.95 15.79
N GLN A 120 -3.61 13.40 14.53
CA GLN A 120 -4.19 14.70 14.18
C GLN A 120 -5.72 14.67 14.20
N THR A 121 -6.33 13.52 13.91
CA THR A 121 -7.80 13.35 13.84
C THR A 121 -8.42 12.87 15.14
N GLY A 122 -7.63 12.47 16.15
CA GLY A 122 -8.11 12.13 17.49
C GLY A 122 -8.89 10.80 17.60
N ALA A 123 -8.78 9.92 16.60
CA ALA A 123 -9.65 8.76 16.44
C ALA A 123 -9.30 7.52 17.32
N PHE A 124 -8.57 7.69 18.42
CA PHE A 124 -8.23 6.57 19.32
C PHE A 124 -9.38 6.20 20.29
N ILE A 125 -10.39 7.06 20.46
CA ILE A 125 -11.46 6.87 21.46
C ILE A 125 -12.81 7.40 20.93
N ALA A 126 -13.39 6.75 19.92
CA ALA A 126 -14.84 6.73 19.82
C ALA A 126 -15.30 5.41 20.43
N ALA A 127 -15.44 5.39 21.76
CA ALA A 127 -16.18 4.32 22.42
C ALA A 127 -17.55 4.18 21.73
N PRO A 128 -18.06 2.95 21.49
CA PRO A 128 -19.41 2.79 20.96
C PRO A 128 -20.36 3.57 21.88
N PRO A 129 -21.32 4.32 21.31
CA PRO A 129 -22.28 5.06 22.13
C PRO A 129 -22.92 4.06 23.08
N ALA A 130 -22.76 4.29 24.39
CA ALA A 130 -23.44 3.53 25.41
C ALA A 130 -24.92 3.54 25.04
N SER A 131 -25.45 2.38 24.70
CA SER A 131 -26.88 2.16 24.52
C SER A 131 -27.57 2.77 25.75
N MET A 132 -28.27 3.89 25.55
CA MET A 132 -29.11 4.47 26.58
C MET A 132 -30.25 3.48 26.91
N PRO A 133 -30.69 3.45 28.19
CA PRO A 133 -31.54 2.40 28.76
C PRO A 133 -32.91 2.26 28.12
#